data_AF-A0A0R2H2N4-F1
#
_entry.id   AF-A0A0R2H2N4-F1
#
_cell.length_a   1.000
_cell.length_b   1.000
_cell.length_c   1.000
_cell.angle_alpha   90.00
_cell.angle_beta   90.00
_cell.angle_gamma   90.00
#
_symmetry.space_group_name_H-M   'P 1'
#
loop_
_entity.id
_entity.type
_entity.pdbx_description
1 polymer ?
#
loop_
_entity_poly.entity_id
_entity_poly.type
_entity_poly.pdbx_seq_one_letter_code
_entity_poly.pdbx_strand_id
1 'polypeptide(L)' 'MSEKLIQLRVEDNVKDKADEIFKAQGLTTQTAIKIFLTQVANTGESPFDNLFSGK' A
#
# COMPACT_ATOMS: atom_id res chain seq x y z
N MET A 1 -14.21 11.10 14.63
CA MET A 1 -13.07 10.40 13.99
C MET A 1 -12.18 11.46 13.38
N SER A 2 -10.91 11.55 13.78
CA SER A 2 -9.95 12.49 13.18
C SER A 2 -9.23 11.77 12.05
N GLU A 3 -9.34 12.31 10.82
CA GLU A 3 -8.58 11.81 9.68
C GLU A 3 -7.18 12.46 9.67
N LYS A 4 -6.17 11.69 9.28
CA LYS A 4 -4.80 12.18 9.09
C LYS A 4 -4.41 12.04 7.61
N LEU A 5 -3.83 13.10 7.05
CA LEU A 5 -3.31 13.10 5.69
C LEU A 5 -1.92 12.45 5.66
N ILE A 6 -1.68 11.62 4.65
CA ILE A 6 -0.36 11.02 4.37
C ILE A 6 0.12 11.61 3.05
N GLN A 7 1.28 12.27 3.08
CA GLN A 7 1.99 12.77 1.90
C GLN A 7 3.33 12.08 1.80
N LEU A 8 3.61 11.48 0.64
CA LEU A 8 4.84 10.75 0.39
C LEU A 8 5.35 11.04 -1.02
N ARG A 9 6.68 11.02 -1.18
CA ARG A 9 7.33 11.12 -2.49
C ARG A 9 7.73 9.73 -2.95
N VAL A 10 7.45 9.43 -4.20
CA VAL A 10 7.83 8.19 -4.90
C VAL A 10 8.31 8.58 -6.29
N GLU A 11 9.21 7.79 -6.85
CA GLU A 11 9.64 7.97 -8.23
C GLU A 11 8.45 7.80 -9.20
N ASP A 12 8.41 8.62 -10.24
CA ASP A 12 7.31 8.64 -11.23
C ASP A 12 7.06 7.25 -11.82
N ASN A 13 8.13 6.55 -12.23
CA ASN A 13 8.03 5.22 -12.83
C ASN A 13 7.42 4.17 -11.88
N VAL A 14 7.64 4.28 -10.57
CA VAL A 14 7.07 3.40 -9.55
C VAL A 14 5.60 3.74 -9.37
N LYS A 15 5.27 5.04 -9.34
CA LYS A 15 3.90 5.53 -9.20
C LYS A 15 3.03 5.09 -10.37
N ASP A 16 3.51 5.26 -11.59
CA ASP A 16 2.79 4.94 -12.82
C ASP A 16 2.49 3.44 -12.90
N LYS A 17 3.50 2.60 -12.67
CA LYS A 17 3.33 1.14 -12.66
C LYS A 17 2.33 0.70 -11.59
N ALA A 18 2.41 1.27 -10.38
CA ALA A 18 1.49 0.94 -9.31
C ALA A 18 0.05 1.34 -9.67
N ASP A 19 -0.15 2.53 -10.27
CA ASP A 19 -1.48 2.96 -10.72
C ASP A 19 -2.04 2.05 -11.80
N GLU A 20 -1.26 1.64 -12.78
CA GLU A 20 -1.71 0.71 -13.82
C GLU A 20 -2.17 -0.64 -13.24
N ILE A 21 -1.38 -1.21 -12.31
CA ILE A 21 -1.70 -2.48 -11.65
C ILE A 21 -2.98 -2.36 -10.82
N PHE A 22 -3.08 -1.32 -9.98
CA PHE A 22 -4.27 -1.15 -9.14
C PHE A 22 -5.51 -0.82 -9.97
N LYS A 23 -5.37 -0.01 -11.03
CA LYS A 23 -6.47 0.32 -11.94
C LYS A 23 -7.00 -0.93 -12.65
N ALA A 24 -6.14 -1.84 -13.06
CA ALA A 24 -6.56 -3.13 -13.63
C ALA A 24 -7.39 -3.98 -12.65
N GLN A 25 -7.23 -3.76 -11.34
CA GLN A 25 -7.99 -4.40 -10.26
C GLN A 25 -9.20 -3.57 -9.80
N GLY A 26 -9.50 -2.44 -10.44
CA GLY A 26 -10.58 -1.53 -10.05
C GLY A 26 -10.27 -0.69 -8.81
N LEU A 27 -8.99 -0.53 -8.45
CA LEU A 27 -8.52 0.21 -7.28
C LEU A 27 -7.74 1.45 -7.69
N THR A 28 -7.75 2.47 -6.82
CA THR A 28 -6.80 3.58 -6.88
C THR A 28 -5.62 3.30 -5.95
N THR A 29 -4.46 3.89 -6.22
CA THR A 29 -3.31 3.81 -5.30
C THR A 29 -3.68 4.28 -3.88
N GLN A 30 -4.52 5.31 -3.74
CA GLN A 30 -4.95 5.79 -2.43
C GLN A 30 -5.78 4.74 -1.67
N THR A 31 -6.71 4.06 -2.35
CA THR A 31 -7.49 2.97 -1.73
C THR A 31 -6.60 1.80 -1.36
N ALA A 32 -5.64 1.43 -2.22
CA ALA A 32 -4.67 0.38 -1.92
C ALA A 32 -3.83 0.71 -0.68
N ILE A 33 -3.31 1.93 -0.56
CA ILE A 33 -2.55 2.40 0.63
C ILE A 33 -3.45 2.37 1.88
N LYS A 34 -4.72 2.76 1.77
CA LYS A 34 -5.66 2.70 2.91
C LYS A 34 -5.88 1.28 3.39
N ILE A 35 -6.11 0.34 2.48
CA ILE A 35 -6.27 -1.09 2.79
C ILE A 35 -4.98 -1.62 3.43
N PHE A 36 -3.83 -1.31 2.85
CA PHE A 36 -2.52 -1.66 3.36
C PHE A 36 -2.33 -1.24 4.82
N LEU A 37 -2.52 0.04 5.14
CA LEU A 37 -2.34 0.56 6.49
C LEU A 37 -3.34 -0.04 7.47
N THR A 38 -4.58 -0.28 7.01
CA THR A 38 -5.61 -0.91 7.82
C THR A 38 -5.23 -2.34 8.19
N GLN A 39 -4.68 -3.10 7.23
CA GLN A 39 -4.23 -4.47 7.50
C GLN A 39 -3.07 -4.49 8.48
N VAL A 40 -2.03 -3.69 8.26
CA VAL A 40 -0.88 -3.61 9.19
C VAL A 40 -1.33 -3.23 10.61
N ALA A 41 -2.24 -2.27 10.74
CA ALA A 41 -2.76 -1.86 12.04
C ALA A 41 -3.60 -2.94 12.73
N ASN A 42 -4.33 -3.76 11.96
CA ASN A 42 -5.21 -4.80 12.50
C ASN A 42 -4.47 -6.10 12.83
N THR A 43 -3.46 -6.48 12.03
CA THR A 43 -2.71 -7.72 12.21
C THR A 43 -1.49 -7.53 13.11
N GLY A 44 -0.93 -6.32 13.19
CA GLY A 44 0.35 -6.07 13.85
C GLY A 44 1.55 -6.61 13.08
N GLU A 45 1.33 -7.14 11.88
CA GLU A 45 2.34 -7.71 10.99
C GLU A 45 2.57 -6.77 9.80
N SER A 46 3.84 -6.55 9.47
CA SER A 46 4.21 -5.83 8.25
C SER A 46 4.05 -6.75 7.03
N PRO A 47 3.76 -6.21 5.84
CA PRO A 47 3.76 -6.97 4.58
C PRO A 47 5.13 -7.60 4.24
N PHE A 48 6.18 -7.17 4.95
CA PHE A 48 7.55 -7.62 4.76
C PHE A 48 7.98 -8.60 5.85
N ASP A 49 7.12 -8.87 6.83
CA ASP A 49 7.37 -9.89 7.83
C ASP A 49 7.47 -11.23 7.09
N ASN A 50 8.54 -11.97 7.36
CA ASN A 50 8.84 -13.25 6.70
C ASN A 50 9.16 -13.15 5.19
N LEU A 51 9.37 -11.96 4.62
CA LEU A 51 9.69 -11.79 3.19
C LEU A 51 10.98 -12.52 2.76
N PHE A 52 11.94 -12.66 3.69
CA PHE A 52 13.23 -13.31 3.46
C PHE A 52 13.38 -14.65 4.19
N SER A 53 12.37 -15.07 4.97
CA SER A 53 12.35 -16.42 5.51
C SER A 53 11.84 -17.34 4.40
N GLY A 54 12.77 -17.94 3.65
CA GLY A 54 12.44 -18.91 2.62
C GLY A 54 11.50 -19.99 3.16
N LYS A 55 10.36 -20.15 2.51
CA LYS A 55 9.62 -21.42 2.50
C LYS A 55 10.01 -22.18 1.24
#